data_AF-K0Z5D3-F1
#
_entry.id   AF-K0Z5D3-F1
#
_cell.length_a   1.000
_cell.length_b   1.000
_cell.length_c   1.000
_cell.angle_alpha   90.00
_cell.angle_beta   90.00
_cell.angle_gamma   90.00
#
_symmetry.space_group_name_H-M   'P 1'
#
loop_
_entity.id
_entity.type
_entity.pdbx_description
1 polymer ?
#
loop_
_entity_poly.entity_id
_entity_poly.type
_entity_poly.pdbx_seq_one_letter_code
_entity_poly.pdbx_strand_id
1 'polypeptide(L)' 'MKSHQLVYQILARENDYVSGEKIGEELNLSRTSIWKAIQRLQQEGLEIDSIKNRG' A
#
# COMPACT_ATOMS: atom_id res chain seq x y z
N MET A 1 -14.36 3.46 -7.09
CA MET A 1 -13.74 3.46 -5.74
C MET A 1 -12.26 3.77 -5.89
N LYS A 2 -11.67 4.56 -4.99
CA LYS A 2 -10.28 5.02 -5.14
C LYS A 2 -9.31 3.95 -4.63
N SER A 3 -8.36 3.52 -5.47
CA SER A 3 -7.42 2.42 -5.19
C SER A 3 -6.60 2.61 -3.90
N HIS A 4 -6.27 3.86 -3.54
CA HIS A 4 -5.51 4.15 -2.32
C HIS A 4 -6.27 3.91 -1.02
N GLN A 5 -7.60 4.05 -1.01
CA GLN A 5 -8.39 3.72 0.18
C GLN A 5 -8.37 2.22 0.49
N LEU A 6 -8.38 1.38 -0.54
CA LEU A 6 -8.30 -0.07 -0.38
C LEU A 6 -6.94 -0.48 0.17
N VAL A 7 -5.87 0.10 -0.39
CA VAL A 7 -4.51 -0.09 0.14
C VAL A 7 -4.42 0.35 1.60
N TYR A 8 -4.99 1.50 1.95
CA TYR A 8 -5.05 1.98 3.33
C TYR A 8 -5.80 1.02 4.25
N GLN A 9 -6.97 0.50 3.86
CA GLN A 9 -7.70 -0.47 4.67
C GLN A 9 -6.92 -1.76 4.93
N ILE A 10 -6.16 -2.23 3.94
CA ILE A 10 -5.30 -3.40 4.08
C ILE A 10 -4.13 -3.08 5.03
N LEU A 11 -3.48 -1.93 4.86
CA LEU A 11 -2.40 -1.53 5.76
C LEU A 11 -2.89 -1.28 7.19
N ALA A 12 -4.10 -0.77 7.37
CA ALA A 12 -4.67 -0.45 8.67
C ALA A 12 -5.18 -1.70 9.43
N ARG A 13 -5.54 -2.78 8.72
CA ARG A 13 -5.94 -4.06 9.35
C ARG A 13 -4.76 -4.95 9.68
N GLU A 14 -3.68 -4.86 8.91
CA GLU A 14 -2.47 -5.66 9.14
C GLU A 14 -1.66 -5.00 10.26
N ASN A 15 -1.37 -5.76 11.31
CA ASN A 15 -0.53 -5.28 12.42
C ASN A 15 0.98 -5.43 12.12
N ASP A 16 1.33 -6.05 10.99
CA ASP A 16 2.70 -6.37 10.59
C ASP A 16 2.98 -5.88 9.16
N TYR A 17 4.24 -5.94 8.73
CA TYR A 17 4.64 -5.49 7.41
C TYR A 17 4.01 -6.37 6.32
N VAL A 18 3.26 -5.75 5.42
CA VAL A 18 2.70 -6.41 4.24
C VAL A 18 3.49 -6.02 2.98
N SER A 19 3.75 -6.99 2.11
CA SER A 19 4.42 -6.73 0.83
C SER A 19 3.49 -6.03 -0.15
N GLY A 20 4.04 -5.08 -0.91
CA GLY A 20 3.28 -4.36 -1.95
C GLY A 20 2.80 -5.29 -3.07
N GLU A 21 3.47 -6.41 -3.27
CA GLU A 21 3.06 -7.46 -4.22
C GLU A 21 1.80 -8.18 -3.75
N LYS A 22 1.72 -8.60 -2.48
CA LYS A 22 0.54 -9.27 -1.92
C LYS A 22 -0.70 -8.37 -1.95
N ILE A 23 -0.54 -7.08 -1.64
CA ILE A 23 -1.62 -6.10 -1.77
C ILE A 23 -2.03 -5.96 -3.25
N GLY A 24 -1.05 -5.94 -4.16
CA GLY A 24 -1.30 -5.88 -5.59
C GLY A 24 -2.09 -7.08 -6.10
N GLU A 25 -1.76 -8.30 -5.68
CA GLU A 25 -2.49 -9.51 -6.03
C GLU A 25 -3.93 -9.49 -5.49
N GLU A 26 -4.13 -9.12 -4.22
CA GLU A 26 -5.46 -9.07 -3.60
C GLU A 26 -6.36 -8.02 -4.28
N LEU A 27 -5.79 -6.86 -4.64
CA LEU A 27 -6.53 -5.78 -5.29
C LEU A 27 -6.56 -5.90 -6.82
N ASN A 28 -5.91 -6.90 -7.40
CA ASN A 28 -5.68 -7.03 -8.84
C ASN A 28 -5.05 -5.77 -9.47
N LEU A 29 -4.10 -5.16 -8.75
CA LEU A 29 -3.39 -3.95 -9.12
C LEU A 29 -1.90 -4.22 -9.27
N SER A 30 -1.28 -3.55 -10.24
CA SER A 30 0.18 -3.60 -10.41
C SER A 30 0.89 -3.02 -9.18
N ARG A 31 2.08 -3.55 -8.87
CA ARG A 31 2.98 -3.01 -7.82
C ARG A 31 3.20 -1.51 -7.95
N THR A 32 3.27 -0.98 -9.17
CA THR A 32 3.37 0.46 -9.46
C THR A 32 2.15 1.26 -9.00
N SER A 33 0.95 0.70 -9.12
CA SER A 33 -0.30 1.32 -8.64
C SER A 33 -0.36 1.32 -7.11
N ILE A 34 0.11 0.26 -6.46
CA ILE A 34 0.24 0.18 -5.00
C ILE A 34 1.25 1.22 -4.50
N TRP A 35 2.41 1.32 -5.15
CA TRP A 35 3.42 2.33 -4.83
C TRP A 35 2.86 3.76 -4.94
N LYS A 36 2.16 4.07 -6.04
CA LYS A 36 1.47 5.37 -6.21
C LYS A 36 0.43 5.64 -5.13
N ALA A 37 -0.32 4.61 -4.73
CA ALA A 37 -1.28 4.71 -3.65
C ALA A 37 -0.60 5.02 -2.31
N ILE A 38 0.47 4.30 -1.96
CA ILE A 38 1.27 4.54 -0.74
C ILE A 38 1.86 5.95 -0.75
N GLN A 39 2.47 6.38 -1.85
CA GLN A 39 2.99 7.74 -1.97
C GLN A 39 1.92 8.81 -1.78
N ARG A 40 0.71 8.57 -2.31
CA ARG A 40 -0.41 9.50 -2.15
C ARG A 40 -0.86 9.56 -0.69
N LEU A 41 -0.98 8.43 -0.01
CA LEU A 41 -1.34 8.38 1.41
C LEU A 41 -0.29 9.12 2.25
N GLN A 42 1.00 8.95 1.94
CA GLN A 42 2.09 9.71 2.59
C GLN A 42 1.96 11.23 2.35
N GLN A 43 1.61 11.66 1.14
CA GLN A 43 1.35 13.07 0.84
C GLN A 43 0.11 13.62 1.56
N GLU A 44 -0.87 12.77 1.84
CA GLU A 44 -2.06 13.12 2.63
C GLU A 44 -1.76 13.21 4.13
N GLY A 45 -0.52 12.95 4.56
CA GLY A 45 -0.05 13.08 5.95
C GLY A 45 0.01 11.76 6.72
N LEU A 46 -0.14 10.61 6.04
CA LEU A 46 -0.05 9.30 6.68
C LEU A 46 1.41 8.83 6.74
N GLU A 47 1.90 8.54 7.94
CA GLU A 47 3.20 7.89 8.12
C GLU A 47 3.09 6.40 7.77
N ILE A 48 3.49 6.06 6.54
CA ILE A 48 3.58 4.67 6.07
C ILE A 48 5.05 4.29 5.97
N ASP A 49 5.50 3.44 6.88
CA ASP A 49 6.83 2.84 6.82
C ASP A 49 6.90 1.84 5.67
N SER A 50 7.73 2.15 4.68
CA SER A 50 7.96 1.29 3.52
C SER A 50 9.44 0.89 3.46
N ILE A 51 9.71 -0.39 3.71
CA ILE A 51 11.07 -0.93 3.64
C ILE A 51 11.40 -1.22 2.18
N LYS A 52 12.12 -0.29 1.54
CA LYS A 52 12.70 -0.50 0.21
C LYS A 52 13.82 -1.56 0.35
N ASN A 53 13.82 -2.59 -0.48
CA ASN A 53 14.74 -3.75 -0.48
C ASN A 53 14.37 -4.98 0.38
N ARG A 54 13.08 -5.22 0.71
CA ARG A 54 12.64 -6.56 1.19
C ARG A 54 11.78 -7.37 0.21
N GLY A 55 11.56 -6.86 -1.02
CA GLY A 55 10.73 -7.51 -2.04
C GLY A 55 9.42 -6.77 -2.27
#